data_AF-A0A7V5SBE1-F1
#
_entry.id   AF-A0A7V5SBE1-F1
#
_cell.length_a   1.000
_cell.length_b   1.000
_cell.length_c   1.000
_cell.angle_alpha   90.00
_cell.angle_beta   90.00
_cell.angle_gamma   90.00
#
_symmetry.space_group_name_H-M   'P 1'
#
loop_
_entity.id
_entity.type
_entity.pdbx_description
1 polymer ?
#
loop_
_entity_poly.entity_id
_entity_poly.type
_entity_poly.pdbx_seq_one_letter_code
_entity_poly.pdbx_strand_id
1 'polypeptide(L)'
;MSSAASSFSELPAVLQPHLSTAQIAQLHRYAVLLQEKNALVNLISRKDIAHVWGHHIVPSLLLLGWERFPAGETVLDIGTGGGLPGIPLAIAHPETFFVLIDSTRKKIDAVRAMLHELGLHTRVEARWGRVEELRERYRIIVGRAVAPLPRFLTWAQKVLAPDGQIYYYTGEPVSSPPRGWMGQFYAFREVVPGDEYLATKGILHLRRRP
;
A
#
# COMPACT_ATOMS: atom_id res chain seq x y z
N MET A 1 27.81 -6.07 -13.61
CA MET A 1 27.01 -5.00 -14.26
C MET A 1 25.73 -5.51 -14.95
N SER A 2 25.52 -6.83 -15.10
CA SER A 2 24.38 -7.41 -15.83
C SER A 2 23.04 -7.50 -15.05
N SER A 3 23.06 -7.58 -13.71
CA SER A 3 21.82 -7.84 -12.91
C SER A 3 20.98 -6.60 -12.56
N ALA A 4 21.57 -5.40 -12.52
CA ALA A 4 20.83 -4.19 -12.17
C ALA A 4 19.90 -3.76 -13.31
N ALA A 5 20.40 -3.79 -14.56
CA ALA A 5 19.62 -3.39 -15.74
C ALA A 5 18.36 -4.25 -15.96
N SER A 6 18.44 -5.57 -15.67
CA SER A 6 17.30 -6.48 -15.78
C SER A 6 16.25 -6.27 -14.67
N SER A 7 16.63 -5.66 -13.55
CA SER A 7 15.71 -5.41 -12.42
C SER A 7 14.84 -4.17 -12.66
N PHE A 8 15.35 -3.18 -13.40
CA PHE A 8 14.61 -1.95 -13.73
C PHE A 8 13.70 -2.10 -14.95
N SER A 9 13.96 -3.05 -15.85
CA SER A 9 13.13 -3.25 -17.05
C SER A 9 11.69 -3.67 -16.76
N GLU A 10 11.42 -4.23 -15.57
CA GLU A 10 10.09 -4.63 -15.12
C GLU A 10 9.35 -3.53 -14.32
N LEU A 11 10.00 -2.39 -14.09
CA LEU A 11 9.41 -1.25 -13.39
C LEU A 11 8.97 -0.16 -14.39
N PRO A 12 7.75 0.36 -14.25
CA PRO A 12 7.34 1.56 -14.96
C PRO A 12 8.36 2.69 -14.79
N ALA A 13 8.64 3.42 -15.87
CA ALA A 13 9.64 4.49 -15.90
C ALA A 13 9.42 5.52 -14.78
N VAL A 14 8.17 5.81 -14.42
CA VAL A 14 7.81 6.71 -13.33
C VAL A 14 8.35 6.27 -11.96
N LEU A 15 8.56 4.97 -11.73
CA LEU A 15 9.03 4.44 -10.44
C LEU A 15 10.56 4.38 -10.32
N GLN A 16 11.27 4.32 -11.45
CA GLN A 16 12.72 4.11 -11.46
C GLN A 16 13.51 5.18 -10.67
N PRO A 17 13.17 6.49 -10.72
CA PRO A 17 13.87 7.51 -9.94
C PRO A 17 13.67 7.40 -8.43
N HIS A 18 12.65 6.65 -7.98
CA HIS A 18 12.26 6.60 -6.58
C HIS A 18 12.81 5.38 -5.83
N LEU A 19 13.42 4.42 -6.54
CA LEU A 19 13.82 3.13 -6.00
C LEU A 19 15.28 2.82 -6.34
N SER A 20 16.05 2.46 -5.32
CA SER A 20 17.39 1.90 -5.49
C SER A 20 17.35 0.43 -5.90
N THR A 21 18.43 -0.08 -6.50
CA THR A 21 18.58 -1.51 -6.81
C THR A 21 18.35 -2.41 -5.60
N ALA A 22 18.77 -1.98 -4.40
CA ALA A 22 18.56 -2.73 -3.16
C ALA A 22 17.07 -2.83 -2.78
N GLN A 23 16.32 -1.72 -2.91
CA GLN A 23 14.88 -1.72 -2.67
C GLN A 23 14.14 -2.60 -3.69
N ILE A 24 14.56 -2.61 -4.96
CA ILE A 24 13.99 -3.47 -5.99
C ILE A 24 14.21 -4.95 -5.66
N ALA A 25 15.43 -5.32 -5.28
CA ALA A 25 15.72 -6.68 -4.83
C ALA A 25 14.87 -7.08 -3.60
N GLN A 26 14.69 -6.17 -2.64
CA GLN A 26 13.85 -6.39 -1.47
C GLN A 26 12.36 -6.55 -1.84
N LEU A 27 11.86 -5.82 -2.84
CA LEU A 27 10.51 -5.97 -3.38
C LEU A 27 10.31 -7.32 -4.08
N HIS A 28 11.29 -7.81 -4.85
CA HIS A 28 11.24 -9.15 -5.42
C HIS A 28 11.22 -10.23 -4.33
N ARG A 29 12.05 -10.08 -3.29
CA ARG A 29 12.01 -10.98 -2.13
C ARG A 29 10.65 -10.97 -1.46
N TYR A 30 10.04 -9.79 -1.28
CA TYR A 30 8.68 -9.68 -0.77
C TYR A 30 7.65 -10.39 -1.65
N ALA A 31 7.75 -10.25 -2.98
CA ALA A 31 6.84 -10.94 -3.90
C ALA A 31 6.88 -12.47 -3.74
N VAL A 32 8.07 -13.04 -3.59
CA VAL A 32 8.26 -14.49 -3.31
C VAL A 32 7.62 -14.88 -1.97
N LEU A 33 7.94 -14.14 -0.90
CA LEU A 33 7.39 -14.40 0.43
C LEU A 33 5.85 -14.29 0.44
N LEU A 34 5.30 -13.31 -0.26
CA LEU A 34 3.86 -13.13 -0.38
C LEU A 34 3.21 -14.35 -1.06
N GLN A 35 3.80 -14.87 -2.14
CA GLN A 35 3.31 -16.08 -2.81
C GLN A 35 3.34 -17.30 -1.88
N GLU A 36 4.46 -17.53 -1.18
CA GLU A 36 4.63 -18.63 -0.23
C GLU A 36 3.58 -18.56 0.89
N LYS A 37 3.41 -17.39 1.53
CA LYS A 37 2.43 -17.22 2.61
C LYS A 37 1.00 -17.27 2.10
N ASN A 38 0.74 -16.84 0.86
CA ASN A 38 -0.60 -16.89 0.27
C ASN A 38 -1.12 -18.34 0.15
N ALA A 39 -0.23 -19.32 -0.08
CA ALA A 39 -0.59 -20.74 -0.10
C ALA A 39 -1.18 -21.26 1.22
N LEU A 40 -0.92 -20.56 2.34
CA LEU A 40 -1.36 -20.96 3.68
C LEU A 40 -2.58 -20.17 4.17
N VAL A 41 -2.62 -18.86 3.93
CA VAL A 41 -3.56 -17.97 4.63
C VAL A 41 -4.45 -17.10 3.73
N ASN A 42 -4.40 -17.26 2.40
CA ASN A 42 -5.18 -16.48 1.41
C ASN A 42 -5.06 -14.95 1.65
N LEU A 43 -3.89 -14.40 1.32
CA LEU A 43 -3.55 -12.99 1.43
C LEU A 43 -4.03 -12.16 0.23
N ILE A 44 -3.94 -12.72 -0.96
CA ILE A 44 -4.36 -12.14 -2.25
C ILE A 44 -5.24 -13.13 -3.03
N SER A 45 -5.91 -12.64 -4.08
CA SER A 45 -6.77 -13.47 -4.92
C SER A 45 -5.96 -14.57 -5.62
N ARG A 46 -6.54 -15.77 -5.77
CA ARG A 46 -5.87 -16.87 -6.48
C ARG A 46 -5.55 -16.54 -7.95
N LYS A 47 -6.36 -15.70 -8.58
CA LYS A 47 -6.19 -15.28 -9.97
C LYS A 47 -4.97 -14.37 -10.15
N ASP A 48 -4.57 -13.66 -9.10
CA ASP A 48 -3.47 -12.69 -9.15
C ASP A 48 -2.13 -13.23 -8.66
N ILE A 49 -2.08 -14.47 -8.13
CA ILE A 49 -0.83 -15.09 -7.63
C ILE A 49 0.26 -15.13 -8.71
N ALA A 50 -0.13 -15.46 -9.95
CA ALA A 50 0.78 -15.53 -11.09
C ALA A 50 1.30 -14.13 -11.52
N HIS A 51 0.64 -13.06 -11.09
CA HIS A 51 0.90 -11.69 -11.53
C HIS A 51 1.24 -10.77 -10.34
N VAL A 52 1.79 -11.30 -9.25
CA VAL A 52 2.04 -10.54 -8.01
C VAL A 52 2.80 -9.25 -8.26
N TRP A 53 3.82 -9.27 -9.12
CA TRP A 53 4.59 -8.08 -9.45
C TRP A 53 3.73 -6.97 -10.05
N GLY A 54 3.14 -7.19 -11.23
CA GLY A 54 2.35 -6.19 -11.95
C GLY A 54 1.00 -5.88 -11.30
N HIS A 55 0.37 -6.85 -10.63
CA HIS A 55 -0.98 -6.67 -10.07
C HIS A 55 -1.00 -6.22 -8.62
N HIS A 56 0.09 -6.41 -7.87
CA HIS A 56 0.17 -6.06 -6.44
C HIS A 56 1.34 -5.16 -6.08
N ILE A 57 2.57 -5.49 -6.49
CA ILE A 57 3.76 -4.71 -6.13
C ILE A 57 3.77 -3.36 -6.82
N VAL A 58 3.78 -3.34 -8.16
CA VAL A 58 3.79 -2.11 -8.97
C VAL A 58 2.65 -1.16 -8.58
N PRO A 59 1.37 -1.58 -8.53
CA PRO A 59 0.29 -0.67 -8.21
C PRO A 59 0.40 -0.10 -6.79
N SER A 60 0.97 -0.83 -5.82
CA SER A 60 1.19 -0.31 -4.46
C SER A 60 2.20 0.84 -4.45
N LEU A 61 3.19 0.79 -5.33
CA LEU A 61 4.27 1.77 -5.43
C LEU A 61 3.90 3.00 -6.25
N LEU A 62 2.86 2.95 -7.10
CA LEU A 62 2.52 4.05 -8.00
C LEU A 62 2.20 5.37 -7.28
N LEU A 63 1.85 5.34 -6.00
CA LEU A 63 1.73 6.55 -5.18
C LEU A 63 3.00 7.43 -5.21
N LEU A 64 4.18 6.81 -5.36
CA LEU A 64 5.47 7.52 -5.47
C LEU A 64 5.53 8.50 -6.65
N GLY A 65 4.72 8.30 -7.69
CA GLY A 65 4.62 9.21 -8.83
C GLY A 65 3.92 10.54 -8.51
N TRP A 66 3.25 10.65 -7.36
CA TRP A 66 2.52 11.85 -6.95
C TRP A 66 2.91 12.36 -5.56
N GLU A 67 3.23 11.46 -4.62
CA GLU A 67 3.43 11.81 -3.21
C GLU A 67 4.64 11.07 -2.61
N ARG A 68 5.33 11.75 -1.67
CA ARG A 68 6.40 11.17 -0.85
C ARG A 68 6.07 11.38 0.62
N PHE A 69 6.15 10.32 1.41
CA PHE A 69 5.90 10.45 2.83
C PHE A 69 7.09 11.09 3.56
N PRO A 70 6.86 11.99 4.52
CA PRO A 70 7.95 12.62 5.27
C PRO A 70 8.72 11.59 6.12
N ALA A 71 10.02 11.85 6.32
CA ALA A 71 10.82 11.12 7.28
C ALA A 71 10.29 11.32 8.71
N GLY A 72 10.32 10.27 9.54
CA GLY A 72 9.84 10.30 10.91
C GLY A 72 8.31 10.22 11.08
N GLU A 73 7.52 10.38 10.01
CA GLU A 73 6.07 10.18 10.06
C GLU A 73 5.70 8.72 10.22
N THR A 74 4.49 8.48 10.74
CA THR A 74 3.91 7.13 10.85
C THR A 74 2.70 7.02 9.93
N VAL A 75 2.76 6.06 9.00
CA VAL A 75 1.68 5.74 8.05
C VAL A 75 0.86 4.57 8.59
N LEU A 76 -0.46 4.70 8.62
CA LEU A 76 -1.37 3.60 8.94
C LEU A 76 -1.88 2.93 7.66
N ASP A 77 -1.63 1.64 7.49
CA ASP A 77 -2.24 0.80 6.45
C ASP A 77 -3.43 0.02 7.02
N ILE A 78 -4.64 0.45 6.67
CA ILE A 78 -5.89 -0.15 7.14
C ILE A 78 -6.30 -1.32 6.26
N GLY A 79 -6.44 -2.50 6.87
CA GLY A 79 -6.82 -3.72 6.16
C GLY A 79 -5.67 -4.26 5.32
N THR A 80 -4.46 -4.22 5.89
CA THR A 80 -3.21 -4.48 5.18
C THR A 80 -3.18 -5.84 4.46
N GLY A 81 -3.98 -6.82 4.92
CA GLY A 81 -4.08 -8.13 4.27
C GLY A 81 -2.73 -8.83 4.17
N GLY A 82 -2.20 -8.94 2.95
CA GLY A 82 -0.86 -9.47 2.69
C GLY A 82 0.29 -8.50 2.97
N GLY A 83 0.03 -7.33 3.55
CA GLY A 83 1.01 -6.25 3.65
C GLY A 83 0.92 -5.27 2.48
N LEU A 84 -0.24 -5.11 1.84
CA LEU A 84 -0.43 -4.30 0.64
C LEU A 84 -1.40 -3.14 0.92
N PRO A 85 -1.02 -1.87 0.66
CA PRO A 85 0.23 -1.40 0.05
C PRO A 85 1.37 -1.15 1.05
N GLY A 86 1.17 -1.43 2.35
CA GLY A 86 2.07 -1.03 3.43
C GLY A 86 3.52 -1.50 3.31
N ILE A 87 3.77 -2.79 3.02
CA ILE A 87 5.15 -3.32 2.89
C ILE A 87 5.88 -2.71 1.68
N PRO A 88 5.32 -2.68 0.45
CA PRO A 88 5.96 -1.99 -0.66
C PRO A 88 6.29 -0.52 -0.38
N LEU A 89 5.35 0.21 0.23
CA LEU A 89 5.56 1.61 0.60
C LEU A 89 6.63 1.77 1.68
N ALA A 90 6.67 0.86 2.66
CA ALA A 90 7.71 0.86 3.67
C ALA A 90 9.09 0.63 3.06
N ILE A 91 9.24 -0.32 2.13
CA ILE A 91 10.50 -0.53 1.40
C ILE A 91 10.93 0.74 0.66
N ALA A 92 9.98 1.43 0.00
CA ALA A 92 10.26 2.66 -0.75
C ALA A 92 10.59 3.89 0.14
N HIS A 93 10.14 3.89 1.41
CA HIS A 93 10.34 4.97 2.37
C HIS A 93 11.11 4.46 3.60
N PRO A 94 12.45 4.34 3.54
CA PRO A 94 13.26 3.76 4.63
C PRO A 94 13.21 4.57 5.93
N GLU A 95 12.93 5.87 5.85
CA GLU A 95 12.89 6.80 6.98
C GLU A 95 11.47 7.03 7.54
N THR A 96 10.46 6.36 7.00
CA THR A 96 9.06 6.45 7.45
C THR A 96 8.67 5.19 8.22
N PHE A 97 7.91 5.37 9.29
CA PHE A 97 7.36 4.29 10.11
C PHE A 97 6.00 3.85 9.57
N PHE A 98 5.66 2.58 9.77
CA PHE A 98 4.40 2.03 9.29
C PHE A 98 3.71 1.19 10.35
N VAL A 99 2.40 1.32 10.44
CA VAL A 99 1.52 0.44 11.23
C VAL A 99 0.57 -0.26 10.26
N LEU A 100 0.64 -1.58 10.20
CA LEU A 100 -0.12 -2.44 9.28
C LEU A 100 -1.17 -3.17 10.11
N ILE A 101 -2.45 -2.79 9.97
CA ILE A 101 -3.53 -3.35 10.78
C ILE A 101 -4.49 -4.21 9.96
N ASP A 102 -4.88 -5.37 10.51
CA ASP A 102 -5.94 -6.23 9.98
C ASP A 102 -6.64 -6.95 11.14
N SER A 103 -7.95 -7.15 10.99
CA SER A 103 -8.76 -7.89 11.96
C SER A 103 -8.50 -9.40 11.97
N THR A 104 -7.77 -9.91 11.00
CA THR A 104 -7.54 -11.33 10.78
C THR A 104 -6.16 -11.74 11.31
N ARG A 105 -6.13 -12.38 12.48
CA ARG A 105 -4.88 -12.79 13.16
C ARG A 105 -3.90 -13.54 12.26
N LYS A 106 -4.35 -14.58 11.55
CA LYS A 106 -3.49 -15.39 10.65
C LYS A 106 -2.83 -14.56 9.53
N LYS A 107 -3.47 -13.48 9.06
CA LYS A 107 -2.88 -12.58 8.06
C LYS A 107 -1.77 -11.74 8.69
N ILE A 108 -2.04 -11.17 9.87
CA ILE A 108 -1.03 -10.41 10.63
C ILE A 108 0.17 -11.27 11.01
N ASP A 109 -0.04 -12.52 11.40
CA ASP A 109 1.08 -13.42 11.71
C ASP A 109 1.93 -13.72 10.47
N ALA A 110 1.30 -13.87 9.29
CA ALA A 110 2.03 -13.98 8.02
C ALA A 110 2.78 -12.69 7.67
N VAL A 111 2.16 -11.52 7.85
CA VAL A 111 2.81 -10.21 7.65
C VAL A 111 4.02 -10.06 8.58
N ARG A 112 3.90 -10.38 9.87
CA ARG A 112 5.02 -10.35 10.83
C ARG A 112 6.19 -11.22 10.39
N ALA A 113 5.91 -12.44 9.92
CA ALA A 113 6.95 -13.32 9.39
C ALA A 113 7.66 -12.69 8.18
N MET A 114 6.90 -12.10 7.23
CA MET A 114 7.48 -11.40 6.08
C MET A 114 8.32 -10.18 6.50
N LEU A 115 7.85 -9.38 7.46
CA LEU A 115 8.59 -8.23 7.98
C LEU A 115 9.90 -8.63 8.64
N HIS A 116 9.94 -9.78 9.33
CA HIS A 116 11.17 -10.30 9.93
C HIS A 116 12.18 -10.72 8.85
N GLU A 117 11.75 -11.53 7.88
CA GLU A 117 12.56 -11.98 6.73
C GLU A 117 13.10 -10.82 5.88
N LEU A 118 12.33 -9.74 5.76
CA LEU A 118 12.73 -8.54 5.01
C LEU A 118 13.58 -7.56 5.82
N GLY A 119 13.78 -7.79 7.13
CA GLY A 119 14.49 -6.85 8.00
C GLY A 119 13.75 -5.53 8.25
N LEU A 120 12.41 -5.53 8.15
CA LEU A 120 11.56 -4.35 8.29
C LEU A 120 10.92 -4.21 9.68
N HIS A 121 10.97 -5.26 10.51
CA HIS A 121 10.26 -5.37 11.78
C HIS A 121 10.64 -4.31 12.84
N THR A 122 11.76 -3.61 12.67
CA THR A 122 12.18 -2.53 13.58
C THR A 122 11.47 -1.20 13.35
N ARG A 123 10.86 -1.00 12.18
CA ARG A 123 10.15 0.25 11.80
C ARG A 123 8.76 0.05 11.22
N VAL A 124 8.40 -1.20 10.96
CA VAL A 124 7.08 -1.59 10.45
C VAL A 124 6.44 -2.51 11.48
N GLU A 125 5.34 -2.06 12.07
CA GLU A 125 4.60 -2.80 13.07
C GLU A 125 3.35 -3.44 12.44
N ALA A 126 3.22 -4.76 12.54
CA ALA A 126 2.01 -5.47 12.14
C ALA A 126 1.11 -5.73 13.37
N ARG A 127 -0.05 -5.09 13.40
CA ARG A 127 -1.01 -5.10 14.51
C ARG A 127 -2.25 -5.92 14.16
N TRP A 128 -2.58 -6.86 15.03
CA TRP A 128 -3.87 -7.55 14.97
C TRP A 128 -4.88 -6.80 15.81
N GLY A 129 -6.00 -6.42 15.20
CA GLY A 129 -7.07 -5.69 15.87
C GLY A 129 -8.02 -5.02 14.89
N ARG A 130 -8.99 -4.29 15.44
CA ARG A 130 -9.88 -3.42 14.66
C ARG A 130 -9.32 -2.00 14.65
N VAL A 131 -9.51 -1.27 13.56
CA VAL A 131 -9.08 0.15 13.47
C VAL A 131 -9.71 0.98 14.57
N GLU A 132 -10.96 0.67 14.93
CA GLU A 132 -11.73 1.34 15.95
C GLU A 132 -11.16 1.19 17.37
N GLU A 133 -10.25 0.24 17.59
CA GLU A 133 -9.58 0.01 18.88
C GLU A 133 -8.29 0.84 19.03
N LEU A 134 -7.78 1.41 17.93
CA LEU A 134 -6.62 2.29 17.95
C LEU A 134 -6.95 3.59 18.70
N ARG A 135 -5.98 4.07 19.49
CA ARG A 135 -6.11 5.32 20.26
C ARG A 135 -5.31 6.45 19.63
N GLU A 136 -4.33 6.10 18.81
CA GLU A 136 -3.43 6.99 18.11
C GLU A 136 -4.13 7.67 16.93
N ARG A 137 -3.65 8.86 16.58
CA ARG A 137 -4.05 9.57 15.36
C ARG A 137 -2.92 9.57 14.35
N TYR A 138 -3.28 9.44 13.08
CA TYR A 138 -2.35 9.35 11.96
C TYR A 138 -2.59 10.49 10.98
N ARG A 139 -1.50 11.13 10.54
CA ARG A 139 -1.54 12.16 9.49
C ARG A 139 -1.66 11.52 8.10
N ILE A 140 -1.17 10.29 7.93
CA ILE A 140 -1.19 9.58 6.65
C ILE A 140 -1.84 8.21 6.87
N ILE A 141 -2.92 7.96 6.14
CA ILE A 141 -3.60 6.65 6.12
C ILE A 141 -3.63 6.15 4.69
N VAL A 142 -3.29 4.89 4.49
CA VAL A 142 -3.45 4.17 3.23
C VAL A 142 -4.44 3.03 3.41
N GLY A 143 -5.05 2.61 2.30
CA GLY A 143 -5.89 1.42 2.29
C GLY A 143 -6.14 0.96 0.87
N ARG A 144 -6.26 -0.35 0.67
CA ARG A 144 -6.44 -0.93 -0.67
C ARG A 144 -7.51 -2.00 -0.67
N ALA A 145 -8.62 -1.74 -1.36
CA ALA A 145 -9.70 -2.69 -1.61
C ALA A 145 -10.20 -3.46 -0.36
N VAL A 146 -10.07 -2.89 0.84
CA VAL A 146 -10.48 -3.52 2.11
C VAL A 146 -12.01 -3.47 2.32
N ALA A 147 -12.66 -2.41 1.84
CA ALA A 147 -14.09 -2.20 1.97
C ALA A 147 -14.59 -1.15 0.96
N PRO A 148 -15.90 -1.05 0.69
CA PRO A 148 -16.43 0.12 -0.03
C PRO A 148 -16.01 1.44 0.64
N LEU A 149 -15.71 2.46 -0.15
CA LEU A 149 -15.16 3.73 0.33
C LEU A 149 -15.93 4.35 1.52
N PRO A 150 -17.27 4.42 1.54
CA PRO A 150 -17.99 4.98 2.68
C PRO A 150 -17.69 4.25 3.99
N ARG A 151 -17.60 2.92 3.94
CA ARG A 151 -17.27 2.09 5.10
C ARG A 151 -15.83 2.30 5.53
N PHE A 152 -14.89 2.34 4.57
CA PHE A 152 -13.49 2.64 4.86
C PHE A 152 -13.34 3.98 5.60
N LEU A 153 -14.02 5.02 5.11
CA LEU A 153 -13.98 6.35 5.72
C LEU A 153 -14.57 6.37 7.14
N THR A 154 -15.59 5.55 7.44
CA THR A 154 -16.13 5.45 8.81
C THR A 154 -15.09 4.94 9.82
N TRP A 155 -14.16 4.09 9.37
CA TRP A 155 -13.04 3.60 10.18
C TRP A 155 -11.92 4.64 10.26
N ALA A 156 -11.43 5.06 9.09
CA ALA A 156 -10.28 5.95 8.98
C ALA A 156 -10.51 7.28 9.70
N GLN A 157 -11.72 7.85 9.62
CA GLN A 157 -11.99 9.16 10.22
C GLN A 157 -11.81 9.21 11.74
N LYS A 158 -11.98 8.07 12.45
CA LYS A 158 -11.82 8.02 13.92
C LYS A 158 -10.38 8.26 14.33
N VAL A 159 -9.45 7.70 13.55
CA VAL A 159 -8.01 7.70 13.77
C VAL A 159 -7.26 8.71 12.89
N LEU A 160 -7.95 9.43 12.01
CA LEU A 160 -7.33 10.48 11.20
C LEU A 160 -7.04 11.72 12.06
N ALA A 161 -5.84 12.28 11.92
CA ALA A 161 -5.48 13.59 12.47
C ALA A 161 -6.33 14.71 11.81
N PRO A 162 -6.49 15.88 12.46
CA PRO A 162 -7.25 17.00 11.88
C PRO A 162 -6.79 17.43 10.49
N ASP A 163 -5.48 17.47 10.26
CA ASP A 163 -4.81 17.78 8.98
C ASP A 163 -4.39 16.52 8.21
N GLY A 164 -4.96 15.37 8.58
CA GLY A 164 -4.62 14.09 8.00
C GLY A 164 -5.19 13.91 6.59
N GLN A 165 -4.54 13.02 5.85
CA GLN A 165 -4.82 12.69 4.47
C GLN A 165 -4.89 11.17 4.29
N ILE A 166 -5.71 10.76 3.33
CA ILE A 166 -6.00 9.36 3.03
C ILE A 166 -5.65 9.07 1.57
N TYR A 167 -4.92 8.00 1.32
CA TYR A 167 -4.63 7.46 -0.01
C TYR A 167 -5.33 6.11 -0.18
N TYR A 168 -6.50 6.13 -0.82
CA TYR A 168 -7.31 4.94 -1.00
C TYR A 168 -7.16 4.35 -2.40
N TYR A 169 -6.52 3.18 -2.49
CA TYR A 169 -6.30 2.47 -3.75
C TYR A 169 -7.61 1.79 -4.19
N THR A 170 -8.12 2.21 -5.34
CA THR A 170 -9.43 1.82 -5.85
C THR A 170 -9.43 1.70 -7.37
N GLY A 171 -10.53 1.20 -7.92
CA GLY A 171 -10.80 1.22 -9.36
C GLY A 171 -11.96 2.13 -9.73
N GLU A 172 -12.15 2.29 -11.03
CA GLU A 172 -13.31 2.94 -11.62
C GLU A 172 -14.54 2.02 -11.62
N PRO A 173 -15.76 2.59 -11.52
CA PRO A 173 -16.04 4.02 -11.36
C PRO A 173 -15.65 4.54 -9.97
N VAL A 174 -15.05 5.74 -9.92
CA VAL A 174 -14.62 6.35 -8.67
C VAL A 174 -15.85 6.86 -7.93
N SER A 175 -16.04 6.40 -6.70
CA SER A 175 -17.10 6.94 -5.84
C SER A 175 -16.82 8.41 -5.52
N SER A 176 -17.84 9.26 -5.67
CA SER A 176 -17.72 10.66 -5.22
C SER A 176 -17.38 10.71 -3.73
N PRO A 177 -16.44 11.57 -3.30
CA PRO A 177 -16.16 11.78 -1.89
C PRO A 177 -17.44 12.17 -1.15
N PRO A 178 -17.72 11.59 0.04
CA PRO A 178 -18.91 11.95 0.80
C PRO A 178 -18.82 13.40 1.31
N ARG A 179 -19.96 13.94 1.78
CA ARG A 179 -20.03 15.29 2.36
C ARG A 179 -18.96 15.46 3.44
N GLY A 180 -18.30 16.62 3.46
CA GLY A 180 -17.21 16.92 4.39
C GLY A 180 -15.82 16.46 3.92
N TRP A 181 -15.73 15.78 2.77
CA TRP A 181 -14.46 15.39 2.16
C TRP A 181 -14.22 16.15 0.84
N MET A 182 -12.94 16.38 0.56
CA MET A 182 -12.44 16.66 -0.79
C MET A 182 -11.72 15.42 -1.28
N GLY A 183 -11.83 15.12 -2.58
CA GLY A 183 -11.10 14.02 -3.17
C GLY A 183 -10.53 14.38 -4.53
N GLN A 184 -9.35 13.87 -4.80
CA GLN A 184 -8.68 13.91 -6.10
C GLN A 184 -8.33 12.47 -6.48
N PHE A 185 -8.69 12.04 -7.68
CA PHE A 185 -8.35 10.72 -8.18
C PHE A 185 -7.11 10.82 -9.06
N TYR A 186 -6.08 10.05 -8.70
CA TYR A 186 -4.86 9.87 -9.49
C TYR A 186 -4.98 8.55 -10.26
N ALA A 187 -5.21 8.62 -11.56
CA ALA A 187 -5.40 7.43 -12.37
C ALA A 187 -4.04 6.83 -12.78
N PHE A 188 -3.86 5.53 -12.61
CA PHE A 188 -2.59 4.87 -12.91
C PHE A 188 -2.20 4.94 -14.39
N ARG A 189 -3.18 4.99 -15.30
CA ARG A 189 -2.97 5.21 -16.73
C ARG A 189 -2.25 6.52 -17.08
N GLU A 190 -2.26 7.52 -16.19
CA GLU A 190 -1.58 8.80 -16.42
C GLU A 190 -0.06 8.68 -16.29
N VAL A 191 0.41 7.71 -15.50
CA VAL A 191 1.84 7.49 -15.22
C VAL A 191 2.36 6.15 -15.75
N VAL A 192 1.46 5.21 -16.07
CA VAL A 192 1.74 3.96 -16.76
C VAL A 192 0.75 3.80 -17.94
N PRO A 193 0.90 4.58 -19.01
CA PRO A 193 0.00 4.49 -20.16
C PRO A 193 0.15 3.13 -20.87
N GLY A 194 -0.97 2.59 -21.37
CA GLY A 194 -1.00 1.35 -22.16
C GLY A 194 -1.07 0.05 -21.35
N ASP A 195 -0.96 0.08 -20.03
CA ASP A 195 -1.15 -1.11 -19.19
C ASP A 195 -2.65 -1.39 -18.98
N GLU A 196 -3.12 -2.51 -19.54
CA GLU A 196 -4.53 -2.90 -19.49
C GLU A 196 -5.05 -3.16 -18.08
N TYR A 197 -4.21 -3.73 -17.20
CA TYR A 197 -4.60 -4.03 -15.83
C TYR A 197 -4.75 -2.74 -15.01
N LEU A 198 -3.86 -1.77 -15.22
CA LEU A 198 -3.84 -0.49 -14.52
C LEU A 198 -4.83 0.55 -15.09
N ALA A 199 -5.33 0.36 -16.32
CA ALA A 199 -6.14 1.34 -17.05
C ALA A 199 -7.33 1.92 -16.26
N THR A 200 -7.96 1.10 -15.42
CA THR A 200 -9.15 1.45 -14.62
C THR A 200 -8.85 1.62 -13.13
N LYS A 201 -7.57 1.66 -12.74
CA LYS A 201 -7.15 1.71 -11.34
C LYS A 201 -6.49 3.04 -11.02
N GLY A 202 -6.49 3.38 -9.74
CA GLY A 202 -5.86 4.60 -9.26
C GLY A 202 -5.94 4.74 -7.75
N ILE A 203 -5.58 5.93 -7.30
CA ILE A 203 -5.60 6.30 -5.89
C ILE A 203 -6.52 7.49 -5.72
N LEU A 204 -7.52 7.32 -4.87
CA LEU A 204 -8.36 8.42 -4.43
C LEU A 204 -7.70 9.05 -3.20
N HIS A 205 -7.09 10.21 -3.40
CA HIS A 205 -6.54 11.03 -2.33
C HIS A 205 -7.65 11.87 -1.71
N LEU A 206 -7.84 11.73 -0.40
CA LEU A 206 -8.94 12.34 0.36
C LEU A 206 -8.41 13.15 1.54
N ARG A 207 -9.01 14.33 1.73
CA ARG A 207 -8.78 15.20 2.89
C ARG A 207 -10.11 15.76 3.39
N ARG A 208 -10.18 16.14 4.66
CA ARG A 208 -11.34 16.85 5.20
C ARG A 208 -11.46 18.22 4.52
N ARG A 209 -12.68 18.66 4.24
CA ARG A 209 -12.92 20.07 3.91
C ARG A 209 -12.60 20.93 5.13
N PRO A 210 -11.94 22.09 4.95
CA PRO A 210 -11.81 23.07 6.01
C PRO A 210 -13.17 23.57 6.50
#